data_AF-A0A938APL3-F1
#
_entry.id   AF-A0A938APL3-F1
#
_cell.length_a   1.000
_cell.length_b   1.000
_cell.length_c   1.000
_cell.angle_alpha   90.00
_cell.angle_beta   90.00
_cell.angle_gamma   90.00
#
_symmetry.space_group_name_H-M   'P 1'
#
loop_
_entity.id
_entity.type
_entity.pdbx_description
1 polymer ?
#
loop_
_entity_poly.entity_id
_entity_poly.type
_entity_poly.pdbx_seq_one_letter_code
_entity_poly.pdbx_strand_id
1 'polypeptide(L)'
;MLSAQDYANRVSAIIGPMAKGEAMSQQWRWSTAAEAKLSKAKITQMQKELRLVKKDIALTKKAINAAYTTERTKVGKGFGAGFAAGLLGKKAVGRANAAVRDNVRRNQLKAIAPYDDVSRVIDSILVQLDQLKLQLDSWIAANSATH
;
A
#
# COMPACT_ATOMS: atom_id res chain seq x y z
N MET A 1 -3.78 8.17 -12.52
CA MET A 1 -3.56 7.37 -11.29
C MET A 1 -2.46 8.04 -10.50
N LEU A 2 -2.55 8.06 -9.18
CA LEU A 2 -1.46 8.54 -8.33
C LEU A 2 -0.28 7.55 -8.41
N SER A 3 0.94 8.07 -8.39
CA SER A 3 2.15 7.26 -8.30
C SER A 3 2.34 6.73 -6.87
N ALA A 4 3.19 5.72 -6.71
CA ALA A 4 3.58 5.25 -5.39
C ALA A 4 4.24 6.37 -4.54
N GLN A 5 5.01 7.27 -5.18
CA GLN A 5 5.61 8.42 -4.50
C GLN A 5 4.55 9.40 -3.98
N ASP A 6 3.48 9.63 -4.74
CA ASP A 6 2.37 10.49 -4.29
C ASP A 6 1.69 9.91 -3.06
N TYR A 7 1.51 8.58 -3.02
CA TYR A 7 0.99 7.90 -1.83
C TYR A 7 1.96 8.01 -0.65
N ALA A 8 3.26 7.85 -0.86
CA ALA A 8 4.27 8.04 0.18
C ALA A 8 4.27 9.47 0.75
N ASN A 9 4.07 10.47 -0.12
CA ASN A 9 3.93 11.87 0.28
C ASN A 9 2.65 12.08 1.11
N ARG A 10 1.52 11.48 0.73
CA ARG A 10 0.28 11.51 1.51
C ARG A 10 0.45 10.86 2.88
N VAL A 11 1.12 9.71 2.96
CA VAL A 11 1.44 9.05 4.24
C VAL A 11 2.29 9.97 5.11
N SER A 12 3.35 10.56 4.53
CA SER A 12 4.24 11.52 5.22
C SER A 12 3.48 12.75 5.72
N ALA A 13 2.50 13.25 4.97
CA ALA A 13 1.68 14.39 5.38
C ALA A 13 0.74 14.04 6.55
N ILE A 14 0.19 12.82 6.60
CA ILE A 14 -0.68 12.36 7.69
C ILE A 14 0.12 12.20 8.99
N ILE A 15 1.32 11.62 8.90
CA ILE A 15 2.15 11.36 10.08
C ILE A 15 3.04 12.56 10.44
N GLY A 16 3.21 13.54 9.55
CA GLY A 16 4.02 14.73 9.78
C GLY A 16 5.48 14.39 10.16
N PRO A 17 6.09 15.09 11.13
CA PRO A 17 7.46 14.84 11.60
C PRO A 17 7.72 13.42 12.11
N MET A 18 6.67 12.64 12.42
CA MET A 18 6.78 11.24 12.85
C MET A 18 7.43 10.33 11.80
N ALA A 19 7.50 10.76 10.53
CA ALA A 19 8.19 10.03 9.46
C ALA A 19 9.73 9.99 9.60
N LYS A 20 10.32 10.91 10.40
CA LYS A 20 11.76 11.17 10.41
C LYS A 20 12.56 10.38 11.47
N GLY A 21 12.02 9.26 11.97
CA GLY A 21 12.78 8.34 12.82
C GLY A 21 12.83 8.69 14.32
N GLU A 22 12.07 9.68 14.77
CA GLU A 22 11.78 9.80 16.20
C GLU A 22 10.79 8.70 16.61
N ALA A 23 11.12 7.94 17.66
CA ALA A 23 10.19 6.97 18.22
C ALA A 23 8.89 7.68 18.62
N MET A 24 7.72 7.18 18.17
CA MET A 24 6.45 7.87 18.48
C MET A 24 6.22 8.07 19.98
N SER A 25 6.81 7.23 20.83
CA SER A 25 6.71 7.38 22.29
C SER A 25 7.35 8.67 22.82
N GLN A 26 8.25 9.31 22.07
CA GLN A 26 8.94 10.53 22.53
C GLN A 26 8.19 11.82 22.18
N GLN A 27 7.41 11.83 21.10
CA GLN A 27 6.65 13.02 20.69
C GLN A 27 5.38 13.24 21.49
N TRP A 28 4.86 12.18 22.12
CA TRP A 28 3.60 12.24 22.82
C TRP A 28 3.82 12.20 24.33
N ARG A 29 3.93 13.39 24.91
CA ARG A 29 3.91 13.59 26.36
C ARG A 29 2.53 14.09 26.76
N TRP A 30 1.90 13.40 27.69
CA TRP A 30 0.62 13.80 28.30
C TRP A 30 0.84 14.01 29.79
N SER A 31 0.41 15.17 30.26
CA SER A 31 0.46 15.56 31.66
C SER A 31 -0.91 15.44 32.34
N THR A 32 -1.99 15.42 31.55
CA THR A 32 -3.36 15.32 32.05
C THR A 32 -4.19 14.24 31.34
N ALA A 33 -5.21 13.72 32.04
CA ALA A 33 -6.19 12.79 31.46
C ALA A 33 -6.92 13.36 30.23
N ALA A 34 -7.15 14.67 30.20
CA ALA A 34 -7.77 15.37 29.07
C ALA A 34 -6.85 15.38 27.84
N GLU A 35 -5.56 15.68 28.01
CA GLU A 35 -4.55 15.64 26.94
C GLU A 35 -4.37 14.24 26.36
N ALA A 36 -4.37 13.22 27.22
CA ALA A 36 -4.29 11.83 26.81
C ALA A 36 -5.52 11.41 25.96
N LYS A 37 -6.74 11.80 26.38
CA LYS A 37 -7.97 11.54 25.60
C LYS A 37 -7.97 12.24 24.25
N LEU A 38 -7.55 13.52 24.19
CA LEU A 38 -7.41 14.26 22.94
C LEU A 38 -6.39 13.58 22.01
N SER A 39 -5.29 13.10 22.58
CA SER A 39 -4.24 12.40 21.84
C SER A 39 -4.74 11.10 21.21
N LYS A 40 -5.52 10.32 21.97
CA LYS A 40 -6.20 9.11 21.46
C LYS A 40 -7.13 9.40 20.29
N ALA A 41 -7.85 10.53 20.32
CA ALA A 41 -8.72 10.95 19.23
C ALA A 41 -7.92 11.27 17.97
N LYS A 42 -6.82 12.02 18.08
CA LYS A 42 -5.89 12.30 16.97
C LYS A 42 -5.32 11.03 16.36
N ILE A 43 -4.86 10.08 17.19
CA ILE A 43 -4.36 8.78 16.71
C ILE A 43 -5.44 8.04 15.92
N THR A 44 -6.67 8.02 16.45
CA THR A 44 -7.79 7.36 15.77
C THR A 44 -8.10 8.01 14.42
N GLN A 45 -7.99 9.34 14.31
CA GLN A 45 -8.13 10.05 13.03
C GLN A 45 -7.02 9.65 12.04
N MET A 46 -5.75 9.69 12.46
CA MET A 46 -4.63 9.28 11.60
C MET A 46 -4.79 7.84 11.09
N GLN A 47 -5.21 6.91 11.96
CA GLN A 47 -5.49 5.53 11.55
C GLN A 47 -6.57 5.44 10.45
N LYS A 48 -7.62 6.28 10.53
CA LYS A 48 -8.66 6.33 9.50
C LYS A 48 -8.10 6.85 8.18
N GLU A 49 -7.33 7.92 8.21
CA GLU A 49 -6.72 8.53 7.02
C GLU A 49 -5.74 7.55 6.35
N LEU A 50 -4.88 6.88 7.11
CA LEU A 50 -3.97 5.85 6.61
C LEU A 50 -4.71 4.67 5.96
N ARG A 51 -5.82 4.22 6.56
CA ARG A 51 -6.67 3.17 5.98
C ARG A 51 -7.33 3.61 4.67
N LEU A 52 -7.70 4.88 4.54
CA LEU A 52 -8.21 5.43 3.27
C LEU A 52 -7.12 5.42 2.19
N VAL A 53 -5.91 5.87 2.52
CA VAL A 53 -4.77 5.80 1.60
C VAL A 53 -4.50 4.36 1.15
N LYS A 54 -4.52 3.39 2.08
CA LYS A 54 -4.34 1.97 1.74
C LYS A 54 -5.44 1.44 0.80
N LYS A 55 -6.69 1.87 0.98
CA LYS A 55 -7.79 1.54 0.06
C LYS A 55 -7.56 2.12 -1.33
N ASP A 56 -7.14 3.37 -1.44
CA ASP A 56 -6.81 4.00 -2.72
C ASP A 56 -5.68 3.24 -3.44
N ILE A 57 -4.64 2.83 -2.70
CA ILE A 57 -3.56 2.00 -3.24
C ILE A 57 -4.10 0.67 -3.79
N ALA A 58 -5.01 0.02 -3.05
CA ALA A 58 -5.61 -1.24 -3.50
C ALA A 58 -6.41 -1.08 -4.80
N LEU A 59 -7.13 0.03 -4.96
CA LEU A 59 -7.84 0.37 -6.20
C LEU A 59 -6.86 0.59 -7.37
N THR A 60 -5.77 1.31 -7.14
CA THR A 60 -4.72 1.52 -8.14
C THR A 60 -4.07 0.20 -8.58
N LYS A 61 -3.73 -0.69 -7.62
CA LYS A 61 -3.22 -2.03 -7.93
C LYS A 61 -4.22 -2.87 -8.73
N LYS A 62 -5.51 -2.81 -8.38
CA LYS A 62 -6.57 -3.50 -9.14
C LYS A 62 -6.64 -3.02 -10.59
N ALA A 63 -6.51 -1.72 -10.81
CA ALA A 63 -6.53 -1.16 -12.16
C ALA A 63 -5.27 -1.52 -12.97
N ILE A 64 -4.08 -1.53 -12.34
CA ILE A 64 -2.85 -2.07 -12.95
C ILE A 64 -3.06 -3.54 -13.35
N ASN A 65 -3.57 -4.38 -12.45
CA ASN A 65 -3.84 -5.79 -12.74
C ASN A 65 -4.80 -5.98 -13.92
N ALA A 66 -5.83 -5.14 -14.04
CA ALA A 66 -6.78 -5.19 -15.14
C ALA A 66 -6.12 -4.84 -16.49
N ALA A 67 -5.24 -3.83 -16.52
CA ALA A 67 -4.48 -3.46 -17.71
C ALA A 67 -3.57 -4.63 -18.19
N TYR A 68 -2.79 -5.22 -17.28
CA TYR A 68 -1.90 -6.34 -17.61
C TYR A 68 -2.65 -7.63 -17.98
N THR A 69 -3.83 -7.86 -17.41
CA THR A 69 -4.70 -8.97 -17.83
C THR A 69 -5.18 -8.78 -19.26
N THR A 70 -5.52 -7.55 -19.63
CA THR A 70 -5.89 -7.20 -21.01
C THR A 70 -4.72 -7.39 -21.98
N GLU A 71 -3.51 -7.00 -21.60
CA GLU A 71 -2.31 -7.24 -22.42
C GLU A 71 -2.04 -8.74 -22.61
N ARG A 72 -2.08 -9.51 -21.53
CA ARG A 72 -1.83 -10.96 -21.56
C ARG A 72 -2.83 -11.71 -22.45
N THR A 73 -4.10 -11.29 -22.44
CA THR A 73 -5.16 -11.91 -23.25
C THR A 73 -5.07 -11.56 -24.74
N LYS A 74 -4.39 -10.46 -25.10
CA LYS A 74 -4.11 -10.08 -26.49
C LYS A 74 -2.92 -10.85 -27.10
N VAL A 75 -2.04 -11.43 -26.28
CA VAL A 75 -0.88 -12.22 -26.77
C VAL A 75 -1.35 -13.43 -27.58
N GLY A 76 -0.92 -13.47 -28.85
CA GLY A 76 -1.27 -14.53 -29.80
C GLY A 76 -2.59 -14.33 -30.56
N LYS A 77 -3.27 -13.18 -30.37
CA LYS A 77 -4.53 -12.84 -31.07
C LYS A 77 -4.37 -11.76 -32.15
N GLY A 78 -3.14 -11.45 -32.56
CA GLY A 78 -2.86 -10.43 -33.58
C GLY A 78 -3.21 -10.87 -35.00
N PHE A 79 -3.49 -9.90 -35.88
CA PHE A 79 -3.61 -10.09 -37.32
C PHE A 79 -2.33 -10.78 -37.84
N GLY A 80 -2.46 -11.99 -38.40
CA GLY A 80 -1.32 -12.80 -38.90
C GLY A 80 -0.88 -13.97 -38.00
N ALA A 81 -1.47 -14.17 -36.83
CA ALA A 81 -1.12 -15.30 -35.94
C ALA A 81 -1.32 -16.68 -36.62
N GLY A 82 -2.33 -16.82 -37.48
CA GLY A 82 -2.54 -18.03 -38.29
C GLY A 82 -1.51 -18.23 -39.39
N PHE A 83 -1.05 -17.14 -40.02
CA PHE A 83 -0.03 -17.16 -41.07
C PHE A 83 1.36 -17.48 -40.49
N ALA A 84 1.74 -16.84 -39.39
CA ALA A 84 3.01 -17.11 -38.70
C ALA A 84 3.07 -18.53 -38.11
N ALA A 85 1.94 -19.08 -37.62
CA ALA A 85 1.87 -20.46 -37.15
C ALA A 85 2.03 -21.49 -38.28
N GLY A 86 1.60 -21.15 -39.51
CA GLY A 86 1.83 -21.94 -40.71
C GLY A 86 3.28 -21.92 -41.18
N LEU A 87 3.95 -20.77 -41.07
CA LEU A 87 5.31 -20.57 -41.59
C LEU A 87 6.43 -21.00 -40.62
N LEU A 88 6.26 -20.78 -39.32
CA LEU A 88 7.27 -21.04 -38.28
C LEU A 88 6.95 -22.27 -37.41
N GLY A 89 5.77 -22.85 -37.58
CA GLY A 89 5.29 -23.98 -36.80
C GLY A 89 4.71 -23.60 -35.44
N LYS A 90 3.66 -24.32 -35.04
CA LYS A 90 2.86 -24.07 -33.83
C LYS A 90 3.69 -24.08 -32.52
N LYS A 91 4.73 -24.91 -32.44
CA LYS A 91 5.60 -25.02 -31.24
C LYS A 91 6.46 -23.77 -31.04
N ALA A 92 7.02 -23.20 -32.10
CA ALA A 92 7.84 -21.99 -32.02
C ALA A 92 7.00 -20.77 -31.63
N VAL A 93 5.83 -20.60 -32.28
CA VAL A 93 4.87 -19.54 -31.94
C VAL A 93 4.35 -19.69 -30.50
N GLY A 94 4.10 -20.92 -30.04
CA GLY A 94 3.72 -21.19 -28.66
C GLY A 94 4.78 -20.76 -27.64
N ARG A 95 6.06 -21.07 -27.89
CA ARG A 95 7.18 -20.64 -27.03
C ARG A 95 7.35 -19.12 -27.01
N ALA A 96 7.25 -18.46 -28.16
CA ALA A 96 7.31 -17.01 -28.26
C ALA A 96 6.18 -16.33 -27.47
N ASN A 97 4.94 -16.79 -27.64
CA ASN A 97 3.79 -16.28 -26.88
C ASN A 97 3.93 -16.51 -25.37
N ALA A 98 4.49 -17.65 -24.95
CA ALA A 98 4.77 -17.90 -23.53
C ALA A 98 5.79 -16.89 -22.97
N ALA A 99 6.90 -16.66 -23.68
CA ALA A 99 7.92 -15.69 -23.27
C ALA A 99 7.36 -14.26 -23.16
N VAL A 100 6.47 -13.86 -24.08
CA VAL A 100 5.78 -12.57 -24.01
C VAL A 100 4.87 -12.49 -22.79
N ARG A 101 4.06 -13.53 -22.51
CA ARG A 101 3.21 -13.56 -21.31
C ARG A 101 4.02 -13.50 -20.02
N ASP A 102 5.16 -14.16 -19.96
CA ASP A 102 6.07 -14.10 -18.81
C ASP A 102 6.68 -12.71 -18.64
N ASN A 103 7.02 -12.04 -19.74
CA ASN A 103 7.47 -10.65 -19.71
C ASN A 103 6.38 -9.71 -19.17
N VAL A 104 5.15 -9.82 -19.69
CA VAL A 104 3.97 -9.08 -19.20
C VAL A 104 3.78 -9.30 -17.69
N ARG A 105 3.90 -10.55 -17.21
CA ARG A 105 3.84 -10.86 -15.78
C ARG A 105 4.96 -10.19 -14.97
N ARG A 106 6.20 -10.22 -15.46
CA ARG A 106 7.33 -9.55 -14.77
C ARG A 106 7.12 -8.04 -14.69
N ASN A 107 6.61 -7.43 -15.76
CA ASN A 107 6.33 -5.99 -15.79
C ASN A 107 5.19 -5.63 -14.84
N GLN A 108 4.14 -6.46 -14.78
CA GLN A 108 3.07 -6.33 -13.79
C GLN A 108 3.61 -6.32 -12.36
N LEU A 109 4.47 -7.29 -12.01
CA LEU A 109 5.07 -7.36 -10.67
C LEU A 109 5.93 -6.13 -10.36
N LYS A 110 6.74 -5.69 -11.32
CA LYS A 110 7.56 -4.46 -11.18
C LYS A 110 6.69 -3.22 -10.99
N ALA A 111 5.57 -3.12 -11.69
CA ALA A 111 4.65 -1.99 -11.59
C ALA A 111 3.92 -1.96 -10.22
N ILE A 112 3.68 -3.12 -9.61
CA ILE A 112 2.95 -3.23 -8.34
C ILE A 112 3.88 -3.06 -7.12
N ALA A 113 5.12 -3.56 -7.22
CA ALA A 113 6.10 -3.55 -6.13
C ALA A 113 6.15 -2.23 -5.32
N PRO A 114 6.29 -1.04 -5.93
CA PRO A 114 6.39 0.20 -5.14
C PRO A 114 5.12 0.53 -4.36
N TYR A 115 3.94 0.08 -4.80
CA TYR A 115 2.69 0.25 -4.05
C TYR A 115 2.58 -0.72 -2.87
N ASP A 116 3.15 -1.92 -2.99
CA ASP A 116 3.24 -2.87 -1.88
C ASP A 116 4.20 -2.35 -0.80
N ASP A 117 5.30 -1.71 -1.18
CA ASP A 117 6.23 -1.10 -0.22
C ASP A 117 5.56 0.01 0.59
N VAL A 118 4.80 0.91 -0.06
CA VAL A 118 4.00 1.93 0.66
C VAL A 118 2.94 1.28 1.55
N SER A 119 2.29 0.21 1.09
CA SER A 119 1.29 -0.50 1.90
C SER A 119 1.90 -1.11 3.17
N ARG A 120 3.12 -1.67 3.08
CA ARG A 120 3.86 -2.22 4.23
C ARG A 120 4.24 -1.13 5.23
N VAL A 121 4.67 0.04 4.74
CA VAL A 121 4.95 1.20 5.60
C VAL A 121 3.70 1.62 6.35
N ILE A 122 2.56 1.73 5.67
CA ILE A 122 1.27 2.03 6.31
C ILE A 122 0.94 1.01 7.39
N ASP A 123 1.10 -0.29 7.11
CA ASP A 123 0.80 -1.35 8.08
C ASP A 123 1.71 -1.29 9.32
N SER A 124 3.00 -1.02 9.12
CA SER A 124 3.94 -0.78 10.22
C SER A 124 3.51 0.40 11.10
N ILE A 125 3.13 1.52 10.47
CA ILE A 125 2.64 2.72 11.18
C ILE A 125 1.34 2.43 11.94
N LEU A 126 0.41 1.68 11.35
CA LEU A 126 -0.86 1.34 12.00
C LEU A 126 -0.65 0.54 13.28
N VAL A 127 0.22 -0.48 13.26
CA VAL A 127 0.57 -1.28 14.44
C VAL A 127 1.17 -0.39 15.54
N GLN A 128 2.07 0.48 15.13
CA GLN A 128 2.72 1.48 15.96
C GLN A 128 1.71 2.43 16.65
N LEU A 129 0.73 2.94 15.90
CA LEU A 129 -0.36 3.77 16.44
C LEU A 129 -1.30 2.98 17.38
N ASP A 130 -1.54 1.70 17.10
CA ASP A 130 -2.34 0.83 17.99
C ASP A 130 -1.63 0.61 19.33
N GLN A 131 -0.31 0.38 19.33
CA GLN A 131 0.49 0.29 20.56
C GLN A 131 0.41 1.58 21.39
N LEU A 132 0.52 2.75 20.73
CA LEU A 132 0.42 4.04 21.41
C LEU A 132 -0.97 4.25 22.05
N LYS A 133 -2.04 3.82 21.37
CA LYS A 133 -3.39 3.85 21.95
C LYS A 133 -3.53 2.97 23.18
N LEU A 134 -2.92 1.79 23.19
CA LEU A 134 -2.94 0.90 24.36
C LEU A 134 -2.19 1.50 25.55
N GLN A 135 -1.04 2.15 25.30
CA GLN A 135 -0.30 2.88 26.33
C GLN A 135 -1.12 4.04 26.91
N LEU A 136 -1.79 4.80 26.04
CA LEU A 136 -2.71 5.87 26.45
C LEU A 136 -3.86 5.34 27.30
N ASP A 137 -4.49 4.24 26.89
CA ASP A 137 -5.61 3.67 27.63
C ASP A 137 -5.20 3.18 29.01
N SER A 138 -4.02 2.55 29.11
CA SER A 138 -3.44 2.12 30.38
C SER A 138 -3.13 3.31 31.29
N TRP A 139 -2.54 4.38 30.73
CA TRP A 139 -2.21 5.59 31.48
C TRP A 139 -3.46 6.34 31.95
N ILE A 140 -4.46 6.48 31.10
CA ILE A 140 -5.74 7.11 31.46
C ILE A 140 -6.39 6.32 32.58
N ALA A 141 -6.48 4.99 32.48
CA ALA A 141 -7.09 4.17 33.53
C ALA A 141 -6.38 4.35 34.88
N ALA A 142 -5.05 4.34 34.90
CA ALA A 142 -4.26 4.54 36.12
C ALA A 142 -4.43 5.93 36.77
N ASN A 143 -4.66 6.97 35.96
CA ASN A 143 -4.78 8.36 36.44
C ASN A 143 -6.24 8.84 36.57
N SER A 144 -7.22 8.01 36.17
CA SER A 144 -8.66 8.31 36.34
C SER A 144 -9.24 7.66 37.60
N ALA A 145 -8.53 6.72 38.22
CA ALA A 145 -8.97 5.99 39.42
C ALA A 145 -8.61 6.71 40.74
N THR A 146 -7.96 7.87 40.67
CA THR A 146 -7.44 8.62 41.83
C THR A 146 -8.33 9.81 42.24
N HIS A 147 -9.58 9.86 41.75
CA HIS A 147 -10.57 10.87 42.13
C HIS A 147 -11.84 10.25 42.67
#